data_AF-A0A1I4NGL4-F1
#
_entry.id   AF-A0A1I4NGL4-F1
#
_cell.length_a   1.000
_cell.length_b   1.000
_cell.length_c   1.000
_cell.angle_alpha   90.00
_cell.angle_beta   90.00
_cell.angle_gamma   90.00
#
_symmetry.space_group_name_H-M   'P 1'
#
loop_
_entity.id
_entity.type
_entity.pdbx_description
1 polymer ?
#
loop_
_entity_poly.entity_id
_entity_poly.type
_entity_poly.pdbx_seq_one_letter_code
_entity_poly.pdbx_strand_id
1 'polypeptide(L)' 'MDESSEDRPNMVDRFFLKLMQPENLGRILRWAWIISLLMLALGYILIFNKLSEYINF' A
#
# COMPACT_ATOMS: atom_id res chain seq x y z
N MET A 1 11.51 -25.68 39.45
CA MET A 1 11.28 -25.35 38.03
C MET A 1 10.93 -23.89 38.03
N ASP A 2 11.96 -23.08 37.81
CA ASP A 2 11.90 -21.63 37.91
C ASP A 2 12.25 -21.07 36.53
N GLU A 3 11.74 -19.88 36.25
CA GLU A 3 11.98 -19.04 35.07
C GLU A 3 11.14 -19.38 33.82
N SER A 4 9.87 -19.01 33.94
CA SER A 4 9.10 -18.33 32.90
C SER A 4 9.85 -17.11 32.35
N SER A 5 10.89 -17.33 31.55
CA SER A 5 11.66 -16.26 30.92
C SER A 5 11.17 -16.00 29.50
N GLU A 6 10.76 -14.75 29.28
CA GLU A 6 10.44 -14.08 28.01
C GLU A 6 8.99 -14.08 27.51
N ASP A 7 8.05 -13.90 28.43
CA ASP A 7 6.72 -13.33 28.16
C ASP A 7 6.83 -11.81 27.88
N ARG A 8 7.71 -11.40 26.94
CA ARG A 8 7.66 -10.05 26.38
C ARG A 8 6.52 -10.05 25.36
N PRO A 9 5.41 -9.32 25.59
CA PRO A 9 4.33 -9.23 24.62
C PRO A 9 4.91 -8.62 23.35
N ASN A 10 5.06 -9.47 22.34
CA ASN A 10 5.71 -9.17 21.07
C ASN A 10 5.14 -7.85 20.53
N MET A 11 5.92 -6.78 20.55
CA MET A 11 5.46 -5.44 20.17
C MET A 11 4.86 -5.46 18.76
N VAL A 12 5.42 -6.32 17.91
CA VAL A 12 4.97 -6.64 16.56
C VAL A 12 3.51 -7.07 16.53
N ASP A 13 3.08 -7.93 17.46
CA ASP A 13 1.70 -8.44 17.54
C ASP A 13 0.70 -7.31 17.84
N ARG A 14 1.07 -6.39 18.73
CA ARG A 14 0.29 -5.17 19.00
C ARG A 14 0.27 -4.21 17.82
N PHE A 15 1.37 -4.10 17.07
CA PHE A 15 1.40 -3.28 15.86
C PHE A 15 0.48 -3.86 14.77
N PHE A 16 0.48 -5.17 14.58
CA PHE A 16 -0.43 -5.84 13.65
C PHE A 16 -1.90 -5.71 14.08
N LEU A 17 -2.21 -5.90 15.37
CA LEU A 17 -3.55 -5.68 15.91
C LEU A 17 -4.04 -4.24 15.70
N LYS A 18 -3.16 -3.24 15.86
CA LYS A 18 -3.50 -1.82 15.66
C LYS A 18 -3.55 -1.41 14.18
N LEU A 19 -2.78 -2.08 13.32
CA LEU A 19 -2.81 -1.90 11.86
C LEU A 19 -4.02 -2.57 11.23
N MET A 20 -4.45 -3.73 11.75
CA MET A 20 -5.66 -4.43 11.31
C MET A 20 -6.95 -3.83 11.88
N GLN A 21 -6.88 -2.73 12.64
CA GLN A 21 -8.08 -2.01 13.01
C GLN A 21 -8.80 -1.51 11.75
N PRO A 22 -10.10 -1.83 11.60
CA PRO A 22 -10.84 -1.63 10.35
C PRO A 22 -10.89 -0.15 9.91
N GLU A 23 -10.81 0.80 10.84
CA GLU A 23 -10.77 2.23 10.54
C GLU A 23 -9.50 2.65 9.79
N ASN A 24 -8.35 2.08 10.15
CA ASN A 24 -7.08 2.42 9.51
C ASN A 24 -6.92 1.71 8.16
N LEU A 25 -7.37 0.46 8.07
CA LEU A 25 -7.40 -0.32 6.83
C LEU A 25 -8.27 0.33 5.76
N GLY A 26 -9.47 0.82 6.13
CA GLY A 26 -10.37 1.48 5.18
C GLY A 26 -9.77 2.74 4.56
N ARG A 27 -9.03 3.53 5.34
CA ARG A 27 -8.27 4.69 4.82
C ARG A 27 -7.14 4.25 3.90
N ILE A 28 -6.33 3.28 4.31
CA ILE A 28 -5.20 2.78 3.50
C ILE A 28 -5.71 2.23 2.17
N LEU A 29 -6.78 1.44 2.19
CA LEU A 29 -7.38 0.87 0.98
C LEU A 29 -7.95 1.96 0.05
N ARG A 30 -8.55 3.02 0.62
CA ARG A 30 -9.04 4.17 -0.14
C ARG A 30 -7.91 4.89 -0.87
N TRP A 31 -6.79 5.12 -0.19
CA TRP A 31 -5.59 5.71 -0.80
C TRP A 31 -4.94 4.77 -1.82
N ALA A 32 -4.88 3.46 -1.53
CA ALA A 32 -4.32 2.45 -2.42
C ALA A 32 -5.05 2.44 -3.77
N TRP A 33 -6.38 2.53 -3.77
CA TRP A 33 -7.15 2.61 -5.02
C TRP A 33 -6.90 3.91 -5.79
N ILE A 34 -6.78 5.05 -5.11
CA ILE A 34 -6.46 6.34 -5.77
C ILE A 34 -5.08 6.27 -6.43
N ILE A 35 -4.08 5.74 -5.73
CA ILE A 35 -2.72 5.59 -6.23
C ILE A 35 -2.67 4.61 -7.40
N SER A 36 -3.39 3.50 -7.32
CA SER A 36 -3.53 2.53 -8.41
C SER A 36 -4.10 3.17 -9.67
N LEU A 37 -5.18 3.93 -9.53
CA LEU A 37 -5.82 4.64 -10.64
C LEU A 37 -4.88 5.69 -11.26
N LEU A 38 -4.16 6.43 -10.43
CA LEU A 38 -3.18 7.43 -10.86
C LEU A 38 -2.05 6.78 -11.67
N MET A 39 -1.52 5.64 -11.20
CA MET A 39 -0.42 4.94 -11.87
C MET A 39 -0.87 4.41 -13.24
N LEU A 40 -2.10 3.90 -13.33
CA LEU A 40 -2.71 3.47 -14.60
C LEU A 40 -2.84 4.65 -15.58
N ALA A 41 -3.36 5.79 -15.11
CA ALA A 41 -3.52 6.99 -15.94
C ALA A 41 -2.18 7.53 -16.44
N LEU A 42 -1.16 7.59 -15.57
CA LEU A 42 0.19 8.02 -15.96
C LEU A 42 0.83 7.07 -16.97
N GLY A 43 0.68 5.76 -16.79
CA GLY A 43 1.14 4.76 -17.74
C GLY A 43 0.48 4.92 -19.11
N TYR A 44 -0.84 5.14 -19.13
CA TYR A 44 -1.58 5.42 -20.36
C TYR A 44 -1.11 6.70 -21.05
N ILE A 45 -0.93 7.79 -20.30
CA ILE A 45 -0.45 9.09 -20.84
C ILE A 45 0.96 8.94 -21.43
N LEU A 46 1.86 8.19 -20.79
CA LEU A 46 3.20 7.93 -21.32
C LEU A 46 3.16 7.19 -22.64
N ILE A 47 2.36 6.12 -22.73
CA ILE A 47 2.19 5.34 -23.96
C ILE A 47 1.58 6.23 -25.06
N PHE A 48 0.54 7.00 -24.72
CA PHE A 48 -0.13 7.91 -25.65
C PHE A 48 0.82 8.97 -26.20
N ASN A 49 1.61 9.62 -25.34
CA ASN A 49 2.59 10.62 -25.77
C ASN A 49 3.65 10.00 -26.68
N LYS A 50 4.14 8.80 -26.35
CA LYS A 50 5.10 8.08 -27.20
C LYS A 50 4.52 7.67 -28.54
N LEU A 51 3.27 7.22 -28.56
CA LEU A 51 2.57 6.88 -29.79
C LEU A 51 2.30 8.12 -30.65
N SER A 52 1.92 9.23 -30.03
CA SER A 52 1.70 10.51 -30.70
C SER A 52 2.99 11.07 -31.30
N GLU A 53 4.11 10.97 -30.58
CA GLU A 53 5.45 11.30 -31.08
C GLU A 53 5.83 10.43 -32.29
N TYR A 54 5.54 9.12 -32.22
CA TYR A 54 5.80 8.19 -33.32
C TYR A 54 4.95 8.43 -34.58
N ILE A 55 3.68 8.83 -34.42
CA ILE A 55 2.75 9.04 -35.54
C ILE A 55 2.95 10.43 -36.19
N ASN A 56 3.38 11.44 -35.42
CA ASN A 56 3.62 12.80 -35.94
C ASN A 56 4.99 12.96 -36.64
N PHE A 57 5.79 11.91 -36.72
CA PHE A 57 7.07 11.86 -37.43
C PHE A 57 6.93 11.05 -38.71
#